data_AF-A0A349P0K6-F1
#
_entry.id   AF-A0A349P0K6-F1
#
_cell.length_a   1.000
_cell.length_b   1.000
_cell.length_c   1.000
_cell.angle_alpha   90.00
_cell.angle_beta   90.00
_cell.angle_gamma   90.00
#
_symmetry.space_group_name_H-M   'P 1'
#
loop_
_entity.id
_entity.type
_entity.pdbx_description
1 polymer ?
#
loop_
_entity_poly.entity_id
_entity_poly.type
_entity_poly.pdbx_seq_one_letter_code
_entity_poly.pdbx_strand_id
1 'polypeptide(L)'
;MKSKRDYFTAANSEPIVQIKGMTTGQEFSLREYTYGVLVPDCKHPLSSVSVSNNSLSIDLWAGCAWQCRYCHVQGTHQDLVEHGMMPRKPQRRNSFTVDQIIDELVKHPFFIVDETVISIGTASTEPFAPGQVTDSTFEIMESFVRRGFKNPFWIVTKGGIPKGRKLDLARITRATRGLMISICWADNPDTIEPVRNNRFLSVEEAKEAGVIIAWYMRPIVPEWSGNPDRIEMMMLWVKKHYGNVIDMIVPGGLRWTEGIENGLVEIHKLPMPNIPRDDNVKSLPKDLVDTILSLSEEHFPGVPVYLKSSCALTKMLGLPSITSVQIFAREECESSHCPLAQRQICAQKSSCSMTTEHAQIILDNLGISAHVVRWDQNYGLVTHPDMSTFTYAIRQTVFKHLAKGGSP
;
A
#
# COMPACT_ATOMS: atom_id res chain seq x y z
N MET A 1 5.48 23.38 -7.64
CA MET A 1 6.96 23.61 -7.68
C MET A 1 7.41 23.99 -9.09
N LYS A 2 8.68 24.40 -9.33
CA LYS A 2 9.13 24.90 -10.65
C LYS A 2 10.01 23.93 -11.43
N SER A 3 10.65 22.96 -10.78
CA SER A 3 11.56 22.02 -11.44
C SER A 3 11.45 20.59 -10.88
N LYS A 4 11.94 19.59 -11.63
CA LYS A 4 12.10 18.21 -11.12
C LYS A 4 13.02 18.16 -9.89
N ARG A 5 14.00 19.07 -9.82
CA ARG A 5 14.94 19.18 -8.70
C ARG A 5 14.26 19.63 -7.42
N ASP A 6 13.26 20.51 -7.53
CA ASP A 6 12.45 20.97 -6.40
C ASP A 6 11.65 19.78 -5.82
N TYR A 7 10.97 19.02 -6.70
CA TYR A 7 10.21 17.84 -6.30
C TYR A 7 11.11 16.77 -5.68
N PHE A 8 12.27 16.50 -6.27
CA PHE A 8 13.26 15.59 -5.68
C PHE A 8 13.65 16.04 -4.27
N THR A 9 14.01 17.31 -4.09
CA THR A 9 14.45 17.83 -2.78
C THR A 9 13.35 17.66 -1.74
N ALA A 10 12.10 17.94 -2.12
CA ALA A 10 10.95 17.78 -1.23
C ALA A 10 10.68 16.31 -0.88
N ALA A 11 10.62 15.42 -1.88
CA ALA A 11 10.39 13.99 -1.65
C ALA A 11 11.56 13.30 -0.91
N ASN A 12 12.77 13.86 -1.02
CA ASN A 12 13.96 13.43 -0.29
C ASN A 12 14.11 14.08 1.10
N SER A 13 13.02 14.65 1.64
CA SER A 13 12.97 15.19 3.00
C SER A 13 11.98 14.39 3.84
N GLU A 14 12.43 13.90 4.98
CA GLU A 14 11.60 13.15 5.95
C GLU A 14 11.83 13.74 7.36
N PRO A 15 11.22 14.89 7.68
CA PRO A 15 11.37 15.51 8.99
C PRO A 15 10.79 14.61 10.09
N ILE A 16 11.52 14.52 11.20
CA ILE A 16 11.20 13.69 12.36
C ILE A 16 10.91 14.60 13.55
N VAL A 17 9.90 14.23 14.33
CA VAL A 17 9.53 14.87 15.60
C VAL A 17 9.64 13.87 16.74
N GLN A 18 10.09 14.34 17.91
CA GLN A 18 10.14 13.54 19.12
C GLN A 18 8.85 13.72 19.91
N ILE A 19 8.24 12.61 20.34
CA ILE A 19 7.11 12.60 21.26
C ILE A 19 7.45 11.77 22.50
N LYS A 20 6.72 11.98 23.59
CA LYS A 20 6.84 11.18 24.82
C LYS A 20 5.62 10.30 24.99
N GLY A 21 5.86 9.02 25.27
CA GLY A 21 4.86 8.03 25.63
C GLY A 21 4.06 8.48 26.85
N MET A 22 2.74 8.29 26.79
CA MET A 22 1.82 8.82 27.80
C MET A 22 2.01 8.23 29.20
N THR A 23 2.60 7.03 29.33
CA THR A 23 2.65 6.32 30.61
C THR A 23 4.05 6.13 31.12
N THR A 24 4.98 5.70 30.26
CA THR A 24 6.37 5.48 30.68
C THR A 24 7.23 6.72 30.50
N GLY A 25 6.80 7.67 29.66
CA GLY A 25 7.62 8.80 29.24
C GLY A 25 8.71 8.42 28.21
N GLN A 26 8.71 7.18 27.70
CA GLN A 26 9.63 6.74 26.63
C GLN A 26 9.54 7.68 25.43
N GLU A 27 10.69 8.01 24.84
CA GLU A 27 10.75 8.86 23.65
C GLU A 27 10.54 8.04 22.37
N PHE A 28 9.75 8.58 21.45
CA PHE A 28 9.49 8.02 20.13
C PHE A 28 9.74 9.09 19.05
N SER A 29 10.42 8.69 17.99
CA SER A 29 10.70 9.43 16.77
C SER A 29 9.61 9.17 15.73
N LEU A 30 8.68 10.11 15.60
CA LEU A 30 7.63 10.04 14.58
C LEU A 30 7.98 10.87 13.37
N ARG A 31 7.43 10.50 12.21
CA ARG A 31 7.54 11.36 11.02
C ARG A 31 6.57 12.52 11.17
N GLU A 32 7.01 13.73 10.86
CA GLU A 32 6.14 14.90 10.92
C GLU A 32 4.98 14.76 9.91
N TYR A 33 5.30 14.28 8.71
CA TYR A 33 4.38 14.01 7.61
C TYR A 33 4.26 12.51 7.34
N THR A 34 3.26 12.12 6.53
CA THR A 34 3.06 10.71 6.14
C THR A 34 4.32 10.13 5.51
N TYR A 35 4.59 8.87 5.84
CA TYR A 35 5.71 8.13 5.26
C TYR A 35 5.72 8.19 3.73
N GLY A 36 6.84 8.62 3.16
CA GLY A 36 7.00 8.75 1.72
C GLY A 36 6.19 9.90 1.08
N VAL A 37 5.77 10.92 1.84
CA VAL A 37 5.10 12.12 1.32
C VAL A 37 5.90 12.73 0.15
N LEU A 38 5.20 13.21 -0.88
CA LEU A 38 5.85 13.84 -2.03
C LEU A 38 6.36 15.25 -1.71
N VAL A 39 5.59 16.00 -0.92
CA VAL A 39 5.95 17.36 -0.49
C VAL A 39 5.60 17.55 0.99
N PRO A 40 6.58 17.59 1.92
CA PRO A 40 6.35 17.81 3.35
C PRO A 40 6.10 19.30 3.66
N ASP A 41 5.05 19.86 3.08
CA ASP A 41 4.57 21.23 3.32
C ASP A 41 3.04 21.26 3.27
N CYS A 42 2.39 21.48 4.41
CA CYS A 42 0.92 21.50 4.53
C CYS A 42 0.23 22.54 3.63
N LYS A 43 0.97 23.53 3.10
CA LYS A 43 0.48 24.53 2.14
C LYS A 43 0.67 24.13 0.69
N HIS A 44 1.08 22.89 0.42
CA HIS A 44 1.21 22.35 -0.93
C HIS A 44 0.16 21.25 -1.19
N PRO A 45 -0.48 21.17 -2.37
CA PRO A 45 -1.48 20.13 -2.68
C PRO A 45 -0.95 18.69 -2.46
N LEU A 46 0.31 18.46 -2.80
CA LEU A 46 0.97 17.15 -2.67
C LEU A 46 1.39 16.77 -1.24
N SER A 47 1.07 17.58 -0.22
CA SER A 47 1.20 17.18 1.19
C SER A 47 0.32 16.00 1.58
N SER A 48 -0.75 15.80 0.81
CA SER A 48 -1.67 14.67 0.96
C SER A 48 -1.35 13.50 0.02
N VAL A 49 -0.21 13.53 -0.67
CA VAL A 49 0.18 12.45 -1.58
C VAL A 49 1.45 11.80 -1.10
N SER A 50 1.46 10.47 -1.01
CA SER A 50 2.60 9.68 -0.53
C SER A 50 2.93 8.51 -1.44
N VAL A 51 4.22 8.17 -1.54
CA VAL A 51 4.68 6.93 -2.16
C VAL A 51 4.39 5.78 -1.21
N SER A 52 3.62 4.80 -1.67
CA SER A 52 3.47 3.51 -1.00
C SER A 52 4.32 2.45 -1.71
N ASN A 53 4.40 1.24 -1.15
CA ASN A 53 5.11 0.11 -1.79
C ASN A 53 4.70 -0.07 -3.27
N ASN A 54 3.43 0.10 -3.61
CA ASN A 54 2.93 -0.26 -4.95
C ASN A 54 2.15 0.84 -5.68
N SER A 55 1.91 1.99 -5.03
CA SER A 55 1.07 3.07 -5.56
C SER A 55 1.59 4.44 -5.16
N LEU A 56 0.98 5.49 -5.69
CA LEU A 56 0.89 6.79 -5.01
C LEU A 56 -0.47 6.83 -4.27
N SER A 57 -0.45 7.12 -2.98
CA SER A 57 -1.67 7.25 -2.17
C SER A 57 -2.10 8.70 -2.11
N ILE A 58 -3.37 8.98 -2.40
CA ILE A 58 -4.00 10.27 -2.18
C ILE A 58 -4.81 10.19 -0.89
N ASP A 59 -4.42 10.97 0.11
CA ASP A 59 -4.82 10.81 1.49
C ASP A 59 -5.39 12.14 2.04
N LEU A 60 -6.64 12.44 1.68
CA LEU A 60 -7.32 13.71 2.03
C LEU A 60 -7.73 13.83 3.50
N TRP A 61 -7.84 12.71 4.20
CA TRP A 61 -8.40 12.63 5.54
C TRP A 61 -7.41 11.96 6.49
N ALA A 62 -7.35 12.46 7.72
CA ALA A 62 -6.64 11.86 8.83
C ALA A 62 -7.66 11.31 9.84
N GLY A 63 -7.41 10.10 10.34
CA GLY A 63 -8.25 9.50 11.37
C GLY A 63 -9.17 8.40 10.88
N CYS A 64 -9.58 7.53 11.79
CA CYS A 64 -10.42 6.39 11.49
C CYS A 64 -11.17 5.93 12.75
N ALA A 65 -12.48 5.71 12.64
CA ALA A 65 -13.33 5.32 13.78
C ALA A 65 -12.98 3.94 14.36
N TRP A 66 -12.25 3.11 13.62
CA TRP A 66 -11.97 1.73 14.02
C TRP A 66 -10.77 1.54 14.91
N GLN A 67 -9.86 2.52 14.97
CA GLN A 67 -8.84 2.61 16.01
C GLN A 67 -8.07 1.28 16.23
N CYS A 68 -7.67 0.62 15.13
CA CYS A 68 -6.87 -0.60 15.22
C CYS A 68 -5.58 -0.30 15.97
N ARG A 69 -5.22 -1.13 16.96
CA ARG A 69 -4.12 -0.82 17.89
C ARG A 69 -2.75 -0.79 17.23
N TYR A 70 -2.62 -1.54 16.13
CA TYR A 70 -1.44 -1.63 15.29
C TYR A 70 -1.47 -0.68 14.08
N CYS A 71 -2.34 0.33 14.08
CA CYS A 71 -2.47 1.22 12.94
C CYS A 71 -1.18 2.01 12.70
N HIS A 72 -0.59 1.85 11.52
CA HIS A 72 0.65 2.53 11.14
C HIS A 72 0.50 4.06 11.04
N VAL A 73 -0.73 4.57 10.90
CA VAL A 73 -1.03 6.02 10.93
C VAL A 73 -0.55 6.65 12.24
N GLN A 74 -0.48 5.88 13.33
CA GLN A 74 0.09 6.32 14.61
C GLN A 74 1.57 6.73 14.52
N GLY A 75 2.26 6.37 13.44
CA GLY A 75 3.64 6.79 13.16
C GLY A 75 3.80 8.14 12.46
N THR A 76 2.69 8.83 12.21
CA THR A 76 2.65 10.10 11.47
C THR A 76 2.07 11.20 12.35
N HIS A 77 2.89 12.16 12.75
CA HIS A 77 2.52 13.22 13.68
C HIS A 77 1.39 14.11 13.17
N GLN A 78 1.39 14.50 11.88
CA GLN A 78 0.29 15.29 11.30
C GLN A 78 -1.10 14.62 11.38
N ASP A 79 -1.15 13.31 11.63
CA ASP A 79 -2.40 12.55 11.76
C ASP A 79 -2.79 12.30 13.22
N LEU A 80 -2.00 12.79 14.17
CA LEU A 80 -2.27 12.69 15.58
C LEU A 80 -2.96 13.96 16.08
N VAL A 81 -3.88 13.77 17.01
CA VAL A 81 -4.48 14.84 17.80
C VAL A 81 -3.87 14.84 19.20
N GLU A 82 -4.52 15.53 20.14
CA GLU A 82 -4.10 15.63 21.52
C GLU A 82 -3.74 14.26 22.12
N HIS A 83 -2.63 14.24 22.86
CA HIS A 83 -2.04 13.05 23.46
C HIS A 83 -1.48 11.99 22.47
N GLY A 84 -1.18 12.37 21.23
CA GLY A 84 -0.52 11.46 20.28
C GLY A 84 -1.43 10.36 19.75
N MET A 85 -2.75 10.55 19.84
CA MET A 85 -3.74 9.59 19.38
C MET A 85 -4.27 9.96 17.99
N MET A 86 -4.61 8.96 17.18
CA MET A 86 -5.29 9.19 15.90
C MET A 86 -6.78 9.57 16.14
N PRO A 87 -7.33 10.59 15.47
CA PRO A 87 -8.72 10.99 15.68
C PRO A 87 -9.71 9.90 15.27
N ARG A 88 -10.76 9.71 16.06
CA ARG A 88 -11.84 8.75 15.76
C ARG A 88 -12.72 9.22 14.61
N LYS A 89 -13.05 10.51 14.59
CA LYS A 89 -13.79 11.12 13.49
C LYS A 89 -12.77 11.63 12.46
N PRO A 90 -12.82 11.17 11.20
CA PRO A 90 -11.90 11.65 10.18
C PRO A 90 -11.96 13.18 10.04
N GLN A 91 -10.79 13.79 9.90
CA GLN A 91 -10.61 15.23 9.72
C GLN A 91 -9.88 15.47 8.40
N ARG A 92 -10.25 16.50 7.65
CA ARG A 92 -9.60 16.81 6.37
C ARG A 92 -8.20 17.34 6.63
N ARG A 93 -7.18 16.81 5.93
CA ARG A 93 -5.77 17.18 6.14
C ARG A 93 -5.40 18.56 5.60
N ASN A 94 -6.05 18.99 4.52
CA ASN A 94 -5.76 20.25 3.87
C ASN A 94 -7.02 20.85 3.24
N SER A 95 -6.92 22.11 2.82
CA SER A 95 -8.00 22.85 2.17
C SER A 95 -8.04 22.66 0.64
N PHE A 96 -7.12 21.88 0.07
CA PHE A 96 -7.04 21.69 -1.38
C PHE A 96 -8.20 20.84 -1.90
N THR A 97 -8.69 21.19 -3.09
CA THR A 97 -9.67 20.38 -3.81
C THR A 97 -9.00 19.17 -4.45
N VAL A 98 -9.80 18.15 -4.77
CA VAL A 98 -9.33 16.97 -5.53
C VAL A 98 -8.65 17.38 -6.83
N ASP A 99 -9.25 18.33 -7.55
CA ASP A 99 -8.72 18.83 -8.82
C ASP A 99 -7.35 19.51 -8.64
N GLN A 100 -7.18 20.37 -7.62
CA GLN A 100 -5.88 21.01 -7.34
C GLN A 100 -4.77 19.98 -7.03
N ILE A 101 -5.12 18.90 -6.32
CA ILE A 101 -4.17 17.84 -5.99
C ILE A 101 -3.78 17.06 -7.23
N ILE A 102 -4.74 16.68 -8.08
CA ILE A 102 -4.47 15.94 -9.31
C ILE A 102 -3.69 16.81 -10.30
N ASP A 103 -4.05 18.09 -10.45
CA ASP A 103 -3.37 19.02 -11.35
C ASP A 103 -1.91 19.26 -10.94
N GLU A 104 -1.58 19.17 -9.65
CA GLU A 104 -0.18 19.22 -9.19
C GLU A 104 0.50 17.85 -9.28
N LEU A 105 -0.24 16.75 -9.09
CA LEU A 105 0.27 15.39 -9.16
C LEU A 105 0.78 15.05 -10.57
N VAL A 106 0.04 15.46 -11.61
CA VAL A 106 0.43 15.22 -13.02
C VAL A 106 1.72 15.93 -13.41
N LYS A 107 2.16 16.94 -12.65
CA LYS A 107 3.45 17.63 -12.86
C LYS A 107 4.61 16.91 -12.16
N HIS A 108 4.31 16.04 -11.19
CA HIS A 108 5.32 15.36 -10.38
C HIS A 108 5.99 14.23 -11.18
N PRO A 109 7.33 14.12 -11.22
CA PRO A 109 8.03 13.11 -12.02
C PRO A 109 7.75 11.66 -11.62
N PHE A 110 7.18 11.42 -10.44
CA PHE A 110 6.86 10.08 -9.93
C PHE A 110 5.49 9.59 -10.39
N PHE A 111 4.70 10.48 -10.99
CA PHE A 111 3.42 10.14 -11.57
C PHE A 111 3.56 9.98 -13.08
N ILE A 112 3.15 8.81 -13.59
CA ILE A 112 3.04 8.52 -15.00
C ILE A 112 1.55 8.36 -15.31
N VAL A 113 1.04 9.19 -16.22
CA VAL A 113 -0.33 9.14 -16.73
C VAL A 113 -0.60 7.73 -17.26
N ASP A 114 -1.79 7.20 -16.97
CA ASP A 114 -2.27 5.88 -17.40
C ASP A 114 -1.47 4.68 -16.89
N GLU A 115 -0.47 4.87 -16.02
CA GLU A 115 0.35 3.75 -15.52
C GLU A 115 0.49 3.71 -14.01
N THR A 116 0.69 4.85 -13.35
CA THR A 116 0.89 4.88 -11.91
C THR A 116 -0.37 4.40 -11.21
N VAL A 117 -0.24 3.35 -10.40
CA VAL A 117 -1.33 2.84 -9.56
C VAL A 117 -1.65 3.89 -8.50
N ILE A 118 -2.93 4.23 -8.36
CA ILE A 118 -3.42 5.18 -7.38
C ILE A 118 -4.14 4.44 -6.27
N SER A 119 -3.68 4.63 -5.04
CA SER A 119 -4.42 4.25 -3.85
C SER A 119 -5.03 5.47 -3.19
N ILE A 120 -6.04 5.24 -2.35
CA ILE A 120 -6.77 6.33 -1.70
C ILE A 120 -6.92 5.99 -0.22
N GLY A 121 -6.60 6.95 0.64
CA GLY A 121 -6.73 6.84 2.10
C GLY A 121 -5.89 5.74 2.74
N THR A 122 -4.96 5.12 2.01
CA THR A 122 -4.23 3.92 2.47
C THR A 122 -3.24 4.22 3.58
N ALA A 123 -2.74 5.46 3.64
CA ALA A 123 -1.71 5.86 4.59
C ALA A 123 -2.25 6.73 5.74
N SER A 124 -3.58 6.95 5.83
CA SER A 124 -4.12 8.01 6.69
C SER A 124 -5.50 7.74 7.31
N THR A 125 -6.34 6.96 6.62
CA THR A 125 -7.74 6.78 7.00
C THR A 125 -8.26 5.42 6.50
N GLU A 126 -9.58 5.25 6.50
CA GLU A 126 -10.24 4.19 5.76
C GLU A 126 -10.94 4.81 4.54
N PRO A 127 -10.66 4.38 3.29
CA PRO A 127 -11.25 4.97 2.09
C PRO A 127 -12.78 4.86 2.01
N PHE A 128 -13.39 3.84 2.63
CA PHE A 128 -14.84 3.66 2.68
C PHE A 128 -15.45 3.97 4.04
N ALA A 129 -14.83 4.86 4.82
CA ALA A 129 -15.44 5.35 6.05
C ALA A 129 -16.70 6.16 5.72
N PRO A 130 -17.82 5.99 6.46
CA PRO A 130 -19.07 6.65 6.15
C PRO A 130 -18.96 8.19 6.04
N GLY A 131 -19.78 8.78 5.17
CA GLY A 131 -19.84 10.22 4.94
C GLY A 131 -18.76 10.72 3.97
N GLN A 132 -18.22 11.90 4.27
CA GLN A 132 -17.37 12.67 3.34
C GLN A 132 -16.10 11.95 2.90
N VAL A 133 -15.59 10.99 3.70
CA VAL A 133 -14.42 10.18 3.30
C VAL A 133 -14.75 9.32 2.10
N THR A 134 -15.81 8.50 2.19
CA THR A 134 -16.28 7.68 1.06
C THR A 134 -16.60 8.55 -0.16
N ASP A 135 -17.29 9.67 0.02
CA ASP A 135 -17.64 10.55 -1.09
C ASP A 135 -16.40 11.06 -1.82
N SER A 136 -15.39 11.51 -1.07
CA SER A 136 -14.12 11.97 -1.65
C SER A 136 -13.31 10.85 -2.31
N THR A 137 -13.40 9.61 -1.82
CA THR A 137 -12.74 8.46 -2.46
C THR A 137 -13.25 8.25 -3.88
N PHE A 138 -14.57 8.33 -4.07
CA PHE A 138 -15.14 8.27 -5.41
C PHE A 138 -14.88 9.57 -6.19
N GLU A 139 -14.93 10.75 -5.57
CA GLU A 139 -14.59 12.02 -6.22
C GLU A 139 -13.19 12.01 -6.86
N ILE A 140 -12.20 11.43 -6.16
CA ILE A 140 -10.84 11.24 -6.69
C ILE A 140 -10.86 10.34 -7.93
N MET A 141 -11.47 9.15 -7.85
CA MET A 141 -11.55 8.22 -8.99
C MET A 141 -12.29 8.85 -10.18
N GLU A 142 -13.39 9.55 -9.91
CA GLU A 142 -14.16 10.29 -10.90
C GLU A 142 -13.35 11.40 -11.56
N SER A 143 -12.52 12.10 -10.81
CA SER A 143 -11.71 13.20 -11.31
C SER A 143 -10.66 12.73 -12.32
N PHE A 144 -10.07 11.54 -12.12
CA PHE A 144 -9.22 10.88 -13.12
C PHE A 144 -10.01 10.51 -14.37
N VAL A 145 -11.20 9.88 -14.21
CA VAL A 145 -12.04 9.49 -15.34
C VAL A 145 -12.47 10.71 -16.17
N ARG A 146 -12.88 11.81 -15.55
CA ARG A 146 -13.27 13.05 -16.25
C ARG A 146 -12.13 13.66 -17.05
N ARG A 147 -10.89 13.51 -16.57
CA ARG A 147 -9.67 13.96 -17.28
C ARG A 147 -9.22 12.99 -18.38
N GLY A 148 -9.90 11.85 -18.54
CA GLY A 148 -9.54 10.82 -19.50
C GLY A 148 -8.34 9.97 -19.08
N PHE A 149 -7.89 10.09 -17.82
CA PHE A 149 -6.78 9.29 -17.30
C PHE A 149 -7.25 7.88 -17.00
N LYS A 150 -6.46 6.91 -17.44
CA LYS A 150 -6.70 5.47 -17.30
C LYS A 150 -5.91 4.84 -16.17
N ASN A 151 -5.30 5.64 -15.29
CA ASN A 151 -4.52 5.14 -14.15
C ASN A 151 -5.33 4.09 -13.36
N PRO A 152 -4.72 2.93 -13.03
CA PRO A 152 -5.41 1.90 -12.28
C PRO A 152 -5.55 2.27 -10.82
N PHE A 153 -6.62 1.80 -10.19
CA PHE A 153 -6.92 2.07 -8.78
C PHE A 153 -6.73 0.83 -7.90
N TRP A 154 -6.18 1.06 -6.72
CA TRP A 154 -6.05 0.06 -5.66
C TRP A 154 -6.61 0.60 -4.35
N ILE A 155 -7.74 0.05 -3.92
CA ILE A 155 -8.37 0.41 -2.66
C ILE A 155 -8.14 -0.71 -1.66
N VAL A 156 -7.65 -0.37 -0.48
CA VAL A 156 -7.49 -1.30 0.65
C VAL A 156 -8.50 -0.90 1.70
N THR A 157 -9.43 -1.80 2.03
CA THR A 157 -10.57 -1.47 2.89
C THR A 157 -10.80 -2.51 3.97
N LYS A 158 -11.18 -2.02 5.14
CA LYS A 158 -11.75 -2.77 6.25
C LYS A 158 -13.27 -2.48 6.36
N GLY A 159 -13.83 -1.61 5.52
CA GLY A 159 -15.18 -1.05 5.67
C GLY A 159 -16.28 -1.90 5.08
N GLY A 160 -15.88 -2.80 4.18
CA GLY A 160 -16.78 -3.30 3.16
C GLY A 160 -17.02 -2.25 2.08
N ILE A 161 -17.57 -2.69 0.96
CA ILE A 161 -17.83 -1.83 -0.18
C ILE A 161 -19.16 -1.09 0.06
N PRO A 162 -19.19 0.25 -0.09
CA PRO A 162 -20.40 1.03 0.13
C PRO A 162 -21.54 0.57 -0.79
N LYS A 163 -22.72 0.37 -0.19
CA LYS A 163 -23.93 -0.03 -0.93
C LYS A 163 -24.32 1.01 -1.97
N GLY A 164 -24.95 0.56 -3.06
CA GLY A 164 -25.49 1.45 -4.09
C GLY A 164 -24.45 2.09 -5.00
N ARG A 165 -23.17 1.71 -4.90
CA ARG A 165 -22.07 2.23 -5.74
C ARG A 165 -21.72 1.34 -6.92
N LYS A 166 -22.51 0.30 -7.20
CA LYS A 166 -22.28 -0.65 -8.30
C LYS A 166 -22.05 0.04 -9.65
N LEU A 167 -22.89 1.02 -9.99
CA LEU A 167 -22.77 1.76 -11.26
C LEU A 167 -21.49 2.60 -11.34
N ASP A 168 -21.13 3.27 -10.24
CA ASP A 168 -19.88 4.04 -10.14
C ASP A 168 -18.68 3.13 -10.34
N LEU A 169 -18.63 2.01 -9.61
CA LEU A 169 -17.57 1.00 -9.72
C LEU A 169 -17.47 0.49 -11.16
N ALA A 170 -18.60 0.13 -11.79
CA ALA A 170 -18.61 -0.40 -13.14
C ALA A 170 -18.09 0.62 -14.17
N ARG A 171 -18.45 1.89 -13.98
CA ARG A 171 -17.97 2.99 -14.82
C ARG A 171 -16.47 3.23 -14.63
N ILE A 172 -15.99 3.28 -13.38
CA ILE A 172 -14.56 3.45 -13.06
C ILE A 172 -13.74 2.31 -13.65
N THR A 173 -14.13 1.05 -13.40
CA THR A 173 -13.44 -0.13 -13.93
C THR A 173 -13.33 -0.11 -15.45
N ARG A 174 -14.39 0.32 -16.18
CA ARG A 174 -14.36 0.41 -17.64
C ARG A 174 -13.53 1.57 -18.17
N ALA A 175 -13.50 2.69 -17.46
CA ALA A 175 -12.80 3.90 -17.89
C ALA A 175 -11.30 3.87 -17.60
N THR A 176 -10.86 3.04 -16.65
CA THR A 176 -9.46 2.93 -16.25
C THR A 176 -8.84 1.60 -16.69
N ARG A 177 -7.56 1.39 -16.39
CA ARG A 177 -6.87 0.11 -16.60
C ARG A 177 -7.21 -0.97 -15.56
N GLY A 178 -8.11 -0.66 -14.64
CA GLY A 178 -8.58 -1.62 -13.64
C GLY A 178 -8.79 -0.99 -12.27
N LEU A 179 -9.61 -1.66 -11.48
CA LEU A 179 -9.88 -1.35 -10.08
C LEU A 179 -9.78 -2.64 -9.28
N MET A 180 -8.86 -2.68 -8.32
CA MET A 180 -8.78 -3.75 -7.33
C MET A 180 -9.19 -3.23 -5.97
N ILE A 181 -10.07 -3.97 -5.31
CA ILE A 181 -10.43 -3.76 -3.91
C ILE A 181 -9.86 -4.92 -3.09
N SER A 182 -8.94 -4.59 -2.19
CA SER A 182 -8.34 -5.50 -1.22
C SER A 182 -9.13 -5.42 0.09
N ILE A 183 -9.86 -6.49 0.41
CA ILE A 183 -10.65 -6.61 1.63
C ILE A 183 -9.75 -7.12 2.74
N CYS A 184 -9.47 -6.25 3.72
CA CYS A 184 -8.64 -6.55 4.88
C CYS A 184 -9.43 -7.30 5.94
N TRP A 185 -9.15 -8.59 6.11
CA TRP A 185 -9.70 -9.38 7.20
C TRP A 185 -8.77 -10.52 7.57
N ALA A 186 -8.41 -10.61 8.85
CA ALA A 186 -7.49 -11.61 9.40
C ALA A 186 -7.94 -12.10 10.79
N ASP A 187 -9.25 -12.02 11.09
CA ASP A 187 -9.85 -12.45 12.38
C ASP A 187 -9.07 -12.04 13.64
N ASN A 188 -8.50 -10.82 13.65
CA ASN A 188 -7.79 -10.34 14.83
C ASN A 188 -8.77 -10.11 16.01
N PRO A 189 -8.34 -10.36 17.25
CA PRO A 189 -9.19 -10.20 18.44
C PRO A 189 -9.61 -8.74 18.65
N ASP A 190 -10.76 -8.48 19.28
CA ASP A 190 -11.32 -7.12 19.49
C ASP A 190 -10.35 -6.20 20.23
N THR A 191 -9.52 -6.77 21.09
CA THR A 191 -8.50 -6.05 21.85
C THR A 191 -7.49 -5.39 20.93
N ILE A 192 -7.21 -5.98 19.76
CA ILE A 192 -6.26 -5.53 18.75
C ILE A 192 -6.96 -4.82 17.58
N GLU A 193 -8.09 -5.34 17.13
CA GLU A 193 -8.90 -4.81 16.04
C GLU A 193 -10.37 -4.66 16.48
N PRO A 194 -10.76 -3.52 17.07
CA PRO A 194 -12.08 -3.34 17.70
C PRO A 194 -13.28 -3.30 16.74
N VAL A 195 -13.03 -3.28 15.44
CA VAL A 195 -14.07 -3.04 14.44
C VAL A 195 -14.83 -4.33 14.11
N ARG A 196 -16.17 -4.23 14.16
CA ARG A 196 -17.11 -5.35 14.04
C ARG A 196 -18.16 -5.12 12.96
N ASN A 197 -17.72 -4.87 11.73
CA ASN A 197 -18.57 -4.74 10.54
C ASN A 197 -18.42 -5.95 9.60
N ASN A 198 -19.34 -6.08 8.64
CA ASN A 198 -19.15 -7.01 7.53
C ASN A 198 -18.08 -6.45 6.57
N ARG A 199 -16.88 -7.02 6.61
CA ARG A 199 -15.75 -6.64 5.74
C ARG A 199 -16.01 -6.92 4.26
N PHE A 200 -16.87 -7.88 3.97
CA PHE A 200 -17.23 -8.33 2.62
C PHE A 200 -18.57 -7.74 2.16
N LEU A 201 -19.05 -6.68 2.82
CA LEU A 201 -20.29 -6.01 2.41
C LEU A 201 -20.23 -5.61 0.92
N SER A 202 -21.28 -5.96 0.17
CA SER A 202 -21.45 -5.65 -1.26
C SER A 202 -20.32 -6.17 -2.17
N VAL A 203 -19.59 -7.21 -1.76
CA VAL A 203 -18.48 -7.75 -2.55
C VAL A 203 -18.96 -8.37 -3.87
N GLU A 204 -20.13 -9.01 -3.88
CA GLU A 204 -20.75 -9.59 -5.06
C GLU A 204 -21.13 -8.49 -6.06
N GLU A 205 -21.75 -7.39 -5.59
CA GLU A 205 -22.09 -6.24 -6.44
C GLU A 205 -20.85 -5.60 -7.08
N ALA A 206 -19.76 -5.48 -6.31
CA ALA A 206 -18.49 -4.97 -6.84
C ALA A 206 -17.89 -5.94 -7.87
N LYS A 207 -17.96 -7.24 -7.61
CA LYS A 207 -17.49 -8.28 -8.53
C LYS A 207 -18.25 -8.23 -9.86
N GLU A 208 -19.57 -8.12 -9.80
CA GLU A 208 -20.44 -7.94 -10.97
C GLU A 208 -20.14 -6.63 -11.73
N ALA A 209 -19.67 -5.59 -11.03
CA ALA A 209 -19.18 -4.35 -11.64
C ALA A 209 -17.80 -4.47 -12.30
N GLY A 210 -17.18 -5.66 -12.27
CA GLY A 210 -15.88 -5.94 -12.87
C GLY A 210 -14.69 -5.61 -11.98
N VAL A 211 -14.92 -5.29 -10.69
CA VAL A 211 -13.83 -5.06 -9.73
C VAL A 211 -13.10 -6.39 -9.47
N ILE A 212 -11.76 -6.31 -9.40
CA ILE A 212 -10.95 -7.43 -8.92
C ILE A 212 -10.92 -7.43 -7.39
N ILE A 213 -11.28 -8.56 -6.79
CA ILE A 213 -11.41 -8.69 -5.34
C ILE A 213 -10.24 -9.52 -4.79
N ALA A 214 -9.42 -8.88 -3.96
CA ALA A 214 -8.35 -9.56 -3.25
C ALA A 214 -8.74 -9.74 -1.78
N TRP A 215 -8.68 -10.97 -1.26
CA TRP A 215 -8.70 -11.18 0.18
C TRP A 215 -7.32 -10.84 0.75
N TYR A 216 -7.26 -9.71 1.42
CA TYR A 216 -6.06 -9.17 2.02
C TYR A 216 -5.97 -9.65 3.48
N MET A 217 -5.44 -10.85 3.66
CA MET A 217 -5.38 -11.52 4.95
C MET A 217 -4.26 -10.92 5.82
N ARG A 218 -4.53 -9.72 6.38
CA ARG A 218 -3.53 -8.89 7.05
C ARG A 218 -4.08 -8.08 8.24
N PRO A 219 -3.25 -7.87 9.29
CA PRO A 219 -1.98 -8.54 9.54
C PRO A 219 -2.24 -9.94 10.14
N ILE A 220 -1.40 -10.89 9.75
CA ILE A 220 -1.30 -12.20 10.41
C ILE A 220 -0.11 -12.12 11.38
N VAL A 221 -0.37 -12.36 12.67
CA VAL A 221 0.60 -12.22 13.76
C VAL A 221 0.40 -13.40 14.72
N PRO A 222 1.45 -14.19 15.03
CA PRO A 222 1.34 -15.38 15.89
C PRO A 222 0.60 -15.15 17.20
N GLU A 223 0.88 -14.03 17.86
CA GLU A 223 0.32 -13.67 19.16
C GLU A 223 -1.16 -13.25 19.09
N TRP A 224 -1.73 -13.09 17.90
CA TRP A 224 -3.11 -12.66 17.67
C TRP A 224 -3.93 -13.76 16.99
N SER A 225 -4.03 -13.73 15.66
CA SER A 225 -4.78 -14.69 14.84
C SER A 225 -3.90 -15.61 13.99
N GLY A 226 -2.57 -15.47 14.07
CA GLY A 226 -1.61 -16.22 13.27
C GLY A 226 -1.29 -17.60 13.83
N ASN A 227 -2.28 -18.47 13.94
CA ASN A 227 -2.07 -19.88 14.23
C ASN A 227 -2.85 -20.76 13.24
N PRO A 228 -2.44 -22.04 13.06
CA PRO A 228 -3.04 -22.92 12.07
C PRO A 228 -4.57 -23.04 12.18
N ASP A 229 -5.10 -23.30 13.38
CA ASP A 229 -6.55 -23.46 13.61
C ASP A 229 -7.35 -22.23 13.20
N ARG A 230 -6.84 -21.03 13.51
CA ARG A 230 -7.48 -19.76 13.13
C ARG A 230 -7.40 -19.50 11.64
N ILE A 231 -6.29 -19.83 11.00
CA ILE A 231 -6.13 -19.71 9.55
C ILE A 231 -7.10 -20.64 8.82
N GLU A 232 -7.20 -21.90 9.25
CA GLU A 232 -8.16 -22.87 8.70
C GLU A 232 -9.60 -22.39 8.88
N MET A 233 -9.96 -21.93 10.08
CA MET A 233 -11.29 -21.35 10.33
C MET A 233 -11.60 -20.20 9.38
N MET A 234 -10.68 -19.24 9.22
CA MET A 234 -10.86 -18.12 8.28
C MET A 234 -11.04 -18.61 6.84
N MET A 235 -10.21 -19.56 6.39
CA MET A 235 -10.29 -20.11 5.03
C MET A 235 -11.64 -20.79 4.78
N LEU A 236 -12.09 -21.66 5.70
CA LEU A 236 -13.38 -22.34 5.59
C LEU A 236 -14.55 -21.36 5.59
N TRP A 237 -14.49 -20.34 6.44
CA TRP A 237 -15.53 -19.32 6.52
C TRP A 237 -15.59 -18.48 5.22
N VAL A 238 -14.46 -17.97 4.73
CA VAL A 238 -14.43 -17.20 3.47
C VAL A 238 -14.82 -18.06 2.29
N LYS A 239 -14.38 -19.33 2.24
CA LYS A 239 -14.76 -20.27 1.16
C LYS A 239 -16.27 -20.43 1.11
N LYS A 240 -16.88 -20.72 2.26
CA LYS A 240 -18.33 -20.95 2.39
C LYS A 240 -19.15 -19.73 1.97
N HIS A 241 -18.70 -18.52 2.30
CA HIS A 241 -19.51 -17.31 2.15
C HIS A 241 -19.16 -16.48 0.91
N TYR A 242 -17.91 -16.48 0.46
CA TYR A 242 -17.41 -15.57 -0.58
C TYR A 242 -16.44 -16.24 -1.57
N GLY A 243 -16.27 -17.56 -1.53
CA GLY A 243 -15.24 -18.25 -2.33
C GLY A 243 -15.36 -18.03 -3.84
N ASN A 244 -16.56 -17.77 -4.34
CA ASN A 244 -16.84 -17.51 -5.77
C ASN A 244 -16.49 -16.08 -6.23
N VAL A 245 -16.23 -15.15 -5.31
CA VAL A 245 -15.93 -13.75 -5.64
C VAL A 245 -14.50 -13.33 -5.32
N ILE A 246 -13.72 -14.17 -4.61
CA ILE A 246 -12.30 -13.90 -4.34
C ILE A 246 -11.44 -14.26 -5.55
N ASP A 247 -10.77 -13.26 -6.13
CA ASP A 247 -9.85 -13.46 -7.27
C ASP A 247 -8.45 -13.87 -6.86
N MET A 248 -8.04 -13.53 -5.64
CA MET A 248 -6.71 -13.79 -5.12
C MET A 248 -6.64 -13.60 -3.60
N ILE A 249 -5.67 -14.27 -2.98
CA ILE A 249 -5.37 -14.15 -1.56
C ILE A 249 -3.99 -13.50 -1.41
N VAL A 250 -3.87 -12.52 -0.52
CA VAL A 250 -2.61 -11.83 -0.24
C VAL A 250 -2.38 -11.82 1.27
N PRO A 251 -1.70 -12.84 1.81
CA PRO A 251 -1.33 -12.85 3.20
C PRO A 251 -0.23 -11.84 3.49
N GLY A 252 -0.10 -11.43 4.74
CA GLY A 252 1.01 -10.59 5.13
C GLY A 252 1.05 -10.24 6.60
N GLY A 253 2.28 -10.18 7.10
CA GLY A 253 2.59 -9.85 8.47
C GLY A 253 2.34 -8.40 8.89
N LEU A 254 2.61 -8.20 10.17
CA LEU A 254 2.82 -6.89 10.77
C LEU A 254 4.27 -6.43 10.52
N ARG A 255 4.46 -5.11 10.39
CA ARG A 255 5.77 -4.47 10.44
C ARG A 255 5.89 -3.71 11.75
N TRP A 256 7.12 -3.53 12.23
CA TRP A 256 7.38 -2.63 13.34
C TRP A 256 7.38 -1.19 12.83
N THR A 257 6.95 -0.25 13.67
CA THR A 257 7.27 1.18 13.58
C THR A 257 7.15 1.74 14.99
N GLU A 258 7.88 2.81 15.30
CA GLU A 258 7.78 3.46 16.62
C GLU A 258 6.35 3.94 16.92
N GLY A 259 5.59 4.37 15.91
CA GLY A 259 4.18 4.72 16.09
C GLY A 259 3.28 3.53 16.45
N ILE A 260 3.56 2.34 15.89
CA ILE A 260 2.84 1.11 16.26
C ILE A 260 3.20 0.69 17.69
N GLU A 261 4.48 0.78 18.07
CA GLU A 261 4.93 0.47 19.43
C GLU A 261 4.32 1.44 20.45
N ASN A 262 4.36 2.75 20.20
CA ASN A 262 3.67 3.76 21.02
C ASN A 262 2.16 3.46 21.12
N GLY A 263 1.50 3.17 19.99
CA GLY A 263 0.08 2.82 19.97
C GLY A 263 -0.25 1.61 20.84
N LEU A 264 0.47 0.50 20.67
CA LEU A 264 0.23 -0.72 21.43
C LEU A 264 0.59 -0.54 22.91
N VAL A 265 1.80 -0.11 23.22
CA VAL A 265 2.37 -0.14 24.57
C VAL A 265 1.92 1.08 25.39
N GLU A 266 2.07 2.28 24.84
CA GLU A 266 1.82 3.52 25.60
C GLU A 266 0.35 3.91 25.63
N ILE A 267 -0.35 3.81 24.51
CA ILE A 267 -1.77 4.23 24.44
C ILE A 267 -2.69 3.10 24.90
N HIS A 268 -2.38 1.85 24.54
CA HIS A 268 -3.31 0.74 24.72
C HIS A 268 -2.90 -0.32 25.73
N LYS A 269 -1.69 -0.23 26.31
CA LYS A 269 -1.21 -1.14 27.35
C LYS A 269 -1.17 -2.60 26.90
N LEU A 270 -0.85 -2.81 25.63
CA LEU A 270 -0.72 -4.10 24.99
C LEU A 270 0.75 -4.40 24.69
N PRO A 271 1.19 -5.66 24.78
CA PRO A 271 2.54 -6.02 24.42
C PRO A 271 2.78 -5.87 22.92
N MET A 272 4.00 -5.48 22.55
CA MET A 272 4.46 -5.53 21.16
C MET A 272 4.74 -6.99 20.77
N PRO A 273 4.22 -7.50 19.63
CA PRO A 273 4.60 -8.81 19.10
C PRO A 273 6.10 -8.93 18.86
N ASN A 274 6.63 -10.15 18.92
CA ASN A 274 8.04 -10.41 18.65
C ASN A 274 8.33 -10.37 17.15
N ILE A 275 8.57 -9.17 16.63
CA ILE A 275 8.89 -8.92 15.22
C ILE A 275 10.18 -8.11 15.07
N PRO A 276 10.87 -8.18 13.91
CA PRO A 276 12.04 -7.37 13.64
C PRO A 276 11.71 -5.87 13.78
N ARG A 277 12.59 -5.13 14.44
CA ARG A 277 12.51 -3.67 14.58
C ARG A 277 12.99 -2.98 13.29
N ASP A 278 12.23 -3.13 12.22
CA ASP A 278 12.47 -2.52 10.91
C ASP A 278 11.14 -2.09 10.26
N ASP A 279 11.03 -0.79 9.95
CA ASP A 279 9.86 -0.15 9.31
C ASP A 279 9.51 -0.69 7.91
N ASN A 280 10.46 -1.37 7.26
CA ASN A 280 10.35 -1.84 5.89
C ASN A 280 10.10 -3.34 5.78
N VAL A 281 10.28 -4.10 6.87
CA VAL A 281 10.13 -5.55 6.89
C VAL A 281 8.81 -5.94 7.54
N LYS A 282 8.03 -6.77 6.85
CA LYS A 282 6.84 -7.40 7.41
C LYS A 282 7.21 -8.80 7.90
N SER A 283 6.89 -9.11 9.15
CA SER A 283 7.15 -10.41 9.76
C SER A 283 5.97 -11.36 9.52
N LEU A 284 6.17 -12.37 8.69
CA LEU A 284 5.25 -13.50 8.53
C LEU A 284 6.07 -14.80 8.60
N PRO A 285 6.00 -15.54 9.72
CA PRO A 285 6.72 -16.80 9.89
C PRO A 285 6.47 -17.82 8.77
N LYS A 286 7.52 -18.58 8.42
CA LYS A 286 7.51 -19.54 7.30
C LYS A 286 6.47 -20.65 7.48
N ASP A 287 6.35 -21.18 8.69
CA ASP A 287 5.34 -22.18 9.06
C ASP A 287 3.90 -21.68 8.81
N LEU A 288 3.62 -20.40 9.10
CA LEU A 288 2.33 -19.78 8.78
C LEU A 288 2.17 -19.58 7.28
N VAL A 289 3.22 -19.20 6.55
CA VAL A 289 3.18 -19.14 5.08
C VAL A 289 2.83 -20.51 4.50
N ASP A 290 3.53 -21.56 4.91
CA ASP A 290 3.34 -22.92 4.41
C ASP A 290 1.92 -23.42 4.73
N THR A 291 1.41 -23.12 5.94
CA THR A 291 0.03 -23.41 6.35
C THR A 291 -1.00 -22.72 5.45
N ILE A 292 -0.82 -21.42 5.18
CA ILE A 292 -1.71 -20.62 4.32
C ILE A 292 -1.72 -21.18 2.89
N LEU A 293 -0.55 -21.53 2.36
CA LEU A 293 -0.41 -22.07 1.01
C LEU A 293 -1.11 -23.43 0.89
N SER A 294 -0.87 -24.35 1.83
CA SER A 294 -1.50 -25.66 1.86
C SER A 294 -3.03 -25.57 1.96
N LEU A 295 -3.54 -24.78 2.91
CA LEU A 295 -4.99 -24.61 3.08
C LEU A 295 -5.64 -23.90 1.89
N SER A 296 -4.93 -22.96 1.26
CA SER A 296 -5.44 -22.30 0.06
C SER A 296 -5.55 -23.27 -1.12
N GLU A 297 -4.62 -24.22 -1.28
CA GLU A 297 -4.70 -25.23 -2.33
C GLU A 297 -5.92 -26.14 -2.14
N GLU A 298 -6.18 -26.54 -0.90
CA GLU A 298 -7.34 -27.38 -0.54
C GLU A 298 -8.68 -26.63 -0.64
N HIS A 299 -8.73 -25.40 -0.16
CA HIS A 299 -9.98 -24.68 0.05
C HIS A 299 -10.34 -23.71 -1.08
N PHE A 300 -9.34 -23.20 -1.81
CA PHE A 300 -9.50 -22.27 -2.91
C PHE A 300 -8.68 -22.71 -4.14
N PRO A 301 -8.94 -23.93 -4.67
CA PRO A 301 -8.19 -24.45 -5.80
C PRO A 301 -8.26 -23.50 -7.00
N GLY A 302 -7.10 -23.17 -7.57
CA GLY A 302 -6.97 -22.24 -8.70
C GLY A 302 -7.00 -20.75 -8.34
N VAL A 303 -7.32 -20.38 -7.10
CA VAL A 303 -7.18 -19.00 -6.62
C VAL A 303 -5.71 -18.75 -6.27
N PRO A 304 -5.06 -17.75 -6.89
CA PRO A 304 -3.67 -17.48 -6.63
C PRO A 304 -3.43 -16.88 -5.25
N VAL A 305 -2.30 -17.25 -4.63
CA VAL A 305 -1.81 -16.69 -3.38
C VAL A 305 -0.52 -15.94 -3.63
N TYR A 306 -0.51 -14.64 -3.35
CA TYR A 306 0.64 -13.77 -3.57
C TYR A 306 1.25 -13.30 -2.25
N LEU A 307 2.52 -13.64 -2.00
CA LEU A 307 3.25 -13.17 -0.80
C LEU A 307 3.69 -11.70 -0.90
N LYS A 308 3.58 -11.09 -2.08
CA LYS A 308 3.78 -9.66 -2.33
C LYS A 308 2.56 -9.07 -3.03
N SER A 309 2.01 -8.00 -2.49
CA SER A 309 0.85 -7.31 -3.07
C SER A 309 1.13 -6.68 -4.44
N SER A 310 2.40 -6.40 -4.78
CA SER A 310 2.77 -5.98 -6.13
C SER A 310 2.49 -7.07 -7.17
N CYS A 311 2.58 -8.36 -6.82
CA CYS A 311 2.22 -9.46 -7.73
C CYS A 311 0.71 -9.53 -7.98
N ALA A 312 -0.11 -9.29 -6.96
CA ALA A 312 -1.56 -9.16 -7.09
C ALA A 312 -1.96 -8.03 -8.06
N LEU A 313 -1.35 -6.85 -7.90
CA LEU A 313 -1.56 -5.72 -8.82
C LEU A 313 -1.06 -6.01 -10.23
N THR A 314 0.11 -6.63 -10.34
CA THR A 314 0.70 -7.06 -11.62
C THR A 314 -0.27 -8.00 -12.36
N LYS A 315 -0.88 -8.95 -11.64
CA LYS A 315 -1.87 -9.88 -12.17
C LYS A 315 -3.15 -9.17 -12.62
N MET A 316 -3.68 -8.23 -11.83
CA MET A 316 -4.83 -7.40 -12.23
C MET A 316 -4.54 -6.68 -13.54
N LEU A 317 -3.34 -6.12 -13.69
CA LEU A 317 -2.96 -5.31 -14.83
C LEU A 317 -2.56 -6.12 -16.07
N GLY A 318 -2.35 -7.44 -15.93
CA GLY A 318 -1.79 -8.28 -17.00
C GLY A 318 -0.40 -7.84 -17.44
N LEU A 319 0.39 -7.26 -16.52
CA LEU A 319 1.73 -6.73 -16.79
C LEU A 319 2.81 -7.65 -16.22
N PRO A 320 4.09 -7.44 -16.57
CA PRO A 320 5.22 -7.97 -15.81
C PRO A 320 5.36 -7.30 -14.44
N SER A 321 6.14 -7.89 -13.54
CA SER A 321 6.28 -7.41 -12.16
C SER A 321 6.62 -5.93 -12.09
N ILE A 322 5.73 -5.13 -11.51
CA ILE A 322 5.90 -3.67 -11.39
C ILE A 322 6.94 -3.26 -10.34
N THR A 323 7.51 -4.21 -9.60
CA THR A 323 8.58 -4.02 -8.61
C THR A 323 9.70 -5.06 -8.74
N SER A 324 9.79 -5.79 -9.86
CA SER A 324 10.79 -6.86 -10.09
C SER A 324 10.93 -7.85 -8.92
N VAL A 325 9.81 -8.34 -8.39
CA VAL A 325 9.77 -9.28 -7.24
C VAL A 325 10.62 -10.52 -7.50
N GLN A 326 10.65 -11.02 -8.73
CA GLN A 326 11.46 -12.16 -9.15
C GLN A 326 12.98 -11.96 -8.99
N ILE A 327 13.44 -10.72 -8.79
CA ILE A 327 14.84 -10.37 -8.57
C ILE A 327 15.05 -9.94 -7.11
N PHE A 328 14.26 -8.97 -6.64
CA PHE A 328 14.50 -8.35 -5.33
C PHE A 328 13.82 -9.07 -4.16
N ALA A 329 12.95 -10.03 -4.43
CA ALA A 329 12.20 -10.82 -3.44
C ALA A 329 11.91 -12.22 -4.00
N ARG A 330 12.99 -12.88 -4.45
CA ARG A 330 12.94 -14.13 -5.22
C ARG A 330 12.28 -15.27 -4.42
N GLU A 331 12.63 -15.41 -3.15
CA GLU A 331 12.05 -16.44 -2.27
C GLU A 331 10.52 -16.32 -2.21
N GLU A 332 10.00 -15.11 -2.01
CA GLU A 332 8.56 -14.88 -1.97
C GLU A 332 7.91 -15.04 -3.36
N CYS A 333 8.64 -14.76 -4.44
CA CYS A 333 8.19 -15.00 -5.81
C CYS A 333 8.02 -16.50 -6.09
N GLU A 334 9.03 -17.29 -5.74
CA GLU A 334 9.05 -18.73 -5.95
C GLU A 334 7.99 -19.42 -5.09
N SER A 335 7.87 -19.02 -3.82
CA SER A 335 6.92 -19.61 -2.87
C SER A 335 5.45 -19.22 -3.10
N SER A 336 5.16 -18.13 -3.82
CA SER A 336 3.77 -17.73 -4.11
C SER A 336 3.06 -18.76 -5.00
N HIS A 337 1.77 -19.03 -4.76
CA HIS A 337 0.91 -19.76 -5.70
C HIS A 337 0.51 -18.86 -6.88
N CYS A 338 1.47 -18.61 -7.77
CA CYS A 338 1.31 -17.73 -8.93
C CYS A 338 0.99 -18.55 -10.21
N PRO A 339 -0.03 -18.19 -11.01
CA PRO A 339 -0.38 -18.91 -12.23
C PRO A 339 0.78 -18.88 -13.23
N LEU A 340 0.99 -20.00 -13.94
CA LEU A 340 2.08 -20.14 -14.92
C LEU A 340 2.07 -19.02 -15.98
N ALA A 341 0.89 -18.66 -16.49
CA ALA A 341 0.74 -17.58 -17.46
C ALA A 341 1.30 -16.24 -16.93
N GLN A 342 1.09 -15.93 -15.65
CA GLN A 342 1.63 -14.71 -15.05
C GLN A 342 3.15 -14.79 -14.85
N ARG A 343 3.66 -15.97 -14.46
CA ARG A 343 5.11 -16.20 -14.37
C ARG A 343 5.80 -16.01 -15.73
N GLN A 344 5.18 -16.47 -16.82
CA GLN A 344 5.67 -16.27 -18.19
C GLN A 344 5.71 -14.79 -18.58
N ILE A 345 4.66 -14.02 -18.29
CA ILE A 345 4.64 -12.57 -18.52
C ILE A 345 5.80 -11.89 -17.75
N CYS A 346 5.99 -12.24 -16.48
CA CYS A 346 7.08 -11.69 -15.67
C CYS A 346 8.48 -12.09 -16.18
N ALA A 347 8.64 -13.31 -16.71
CA ALA A 347 9.91 -13.80 -17.24
C ALA A 347 10.32 -13.10 -18.56
N GLN A 348 9.33 -12.72 -19.39
CA GLN A 348 9.59 -12.05 -20.68
C GLN A 348 10.17 -10.64 -20.53
N LYS A 349 9.84 -9.93 -19.44
CA LYS A 349 10.36 -8.58 -19.16
C LYS A 349 11.37 -8.66 -18.02
N SER A 350 12.46 -9.38 -18.26
CA SER A 350 13.57 -9.40 -17.32
C SER A 350 14.35 -8.09 -17.44
N SER A 351 14.56 -7.38 -16.33
CA SER A 351 15.55 -6.29 -16.22
C SER A 351 17.00 -6.74 -16.47
N CYS A 352 17.18 -7.98 -16.93
CA CYS A 352 18.39 -8.56 -17.53
C CYS A 352 18.97 -7.71 -18.68
N SER A 353 18.15 -6.87 -19.34
CA SER A 353 18.60 -5.93 -20.38
C SER A 353 18.94 -4.51 -19.88
N MET A 354 18.89 -4.26 -18.57
CA MET A 354 19.18 -2.94 -18.01
C MET A 354 20.68 -2.67 -18.05
N THR A 355 21.07 -1.52 -18.61
CA THR A 355 22.47 -1.04 -18.62
C THR A 355 22.66 0.11 -17.63
N THR A 356 23.91 0.43 -17.32
CA THR A 356 24.28 1.60 -16.52
C THR A 356 23.75 2.90 -17.11
N GLU A 357 23.84 3.06 -18.42
CA GLU A 357 23.38 4.24 -19.15
C GLU A 357 21.86 4.36 -19.08
N HIS A 358 21.14 3.26 -19.27
CA HIS A 358 19.69 3.26 -19.20
C HIS A 358 19.20 3.54 -17.77
N ALA A 359 19.85 2.96 -16.76
CA ALA A 359 19.55 3.28 -15.37
C ALA A 359 19.79 4.75 -15.06
N GLN A 360 20.86 5.36 -15.60
CA GLN A 360 21.14 6.78 -15.44
C GLN A 360 20.04 7.64 -16.09
N ILE A 361 19.59 7.30 -17.31
CA ILE A 361 18.47 8.00 -17.98
C ILE A 361 17.22 7.99 -17.11
N ILE A 362 16.93 6.86 -16.44
CA ILE A 362 15.78 6.78 -15.51
C ILE A 362 15.97 7.74 -14.34
N LEU A 363 17.16 7.78 -13.71
CA LEU A 363 17.44 8.71 -12.61
C LEU A 363 17.31 10.18 -13.05
N ASP A 364 17.85 10.53 -14.21
CA ASP A 364 17.80 11.88 -14.77
C ASP A 364 16.35 12.29 -15.09
N ASN A 365 15.56 11.38 -15.67
CA ASN A 365 14.14 11.59 -15.94
C ASN A 365 13.33 11.85 -14.66
N LEU A 366 13.71 11.20 -13.57
CA LEU A 366 13.11 11.39 -12.24
C LEU A 366 13.68 12.62 -11.51
N GLY A 367 14.75 13.24 -12.00
CA GLY A 367 15.44 14.35 -11.34
C GLY A 367 16.25 13.92 -10.10
N ILE A 368 16.60 12.63 -10.01
CA ILE A 368 17.39 12.08 -8.90
C ILE A 368 18.85 12.49 -9.09
N SER A 369 19.42 13.18 -8.10
CA SER A 369 20.83 13.57 -8.13
C SER A 369 21.72 12.45 -7.59
N ALA A 370 21.77 11.36 -8.35
CA ALA A 370 22.70 10.27 -8.13
C ALA A 370 23.27 9.80 -9.47
N HIS A 371 24.54 9.41 -9.45
CA HIS A 371 25.22 8.83 -10.60
C HIS A 371 25.24 7.30 -10.47
N VAL A 372 24.84 6.58 -11.52
CA VAL A 372 24.90 5.12 -11.57
C VAL A 372 26.34 4.67 -11.74
N VAL A 373 26.87 3.99 -10.72
CA VAL A 373 28.23 3.45 -10.73
C VAL A 373 28.27 2.10 -11.44
N ARG A 374 27.29 1.23 -11.13
CA ARG A 374 27.12 -0.07 -11.77
C ARG A 374 25.69 -0.57 -11.63
N TRP A 375 25.31 -1.45 -12.55
CA TRP A 375 24.10 -2.26 -12.46
C TRP A 375 24.46 -3.71 -12.77
N ASP A 376 24.04 -4.63 -11.92
CA ASP A 376 24.10 -6.06 -12.23
C ASP A 376 23.01 -6.85 -11.50
N GLN A 377 22.82 -8.11 -11.89
CA GLN A 377 21.74 -8.96 -11.39
C GLN A 377 21.93 -9.42 -9.94
N ASN A 378 23.16 -9.38 -9.42
CA ASN A 378 23.51 -9.88 -8.10
C ASN A 378 23.47 -8.76 -7.06
N TYR A 379 23.92 -7.56 -7.43
CA TYR A 379 24.05 -6.40 -6.55
C TYR A 379 22.99 -5.32 -6.81
N GLY A 380 22.24 -5.42 -7.92
CA GLY A 380 21.21 -4.44 -8.29
C GLY A 380 21.80 -3.09 -8.72
N LEU A 381 21.07 -2.01 -8.42
CA LEU A 381 21.49 -0.65 -8.69
C LEU A 381 22.51 -0.17 -7.64
N VAL A 382 23.70 0.24 -8.08
CA VAL A 382 24.69 0.93 -7.23
C VAL A 382 24.89 2.36 -7.73
N THR A 383 24.75 3.33 -6.82
CA THR A 383 24.84 4.76 -7.14
C THR A 383 25.82 5.52 -6.25
N HIS A 384 26.20 6.72 -6.67
CA HIS A 384 26.84 7.72 -5.83
C HIS A 384 26.01 9.03 -5.82
N PRO A 385 25.55 9.52 -4.65
CA PRO A 385 25.60 8.85 -3.35
C PRO A 385 24.78 7.55 -3.35
N ASP A 386 25.01 6.70 -2.36
CA ASP A 386 24.35 5.39 -2.27
C ASP A 386 22.83 5.55 -2.13
N MET A 387 22.05 4.66 -2.76
CA MET A 387 20.60 4.73 -2.71
C MET A 387 20.04 4.70 -1.28
N SER A 388 20.73 4.06 -0.34
CA SER A 388 20.36 4.00 1.08
C SER A 388 20.34 5.38 1.75
N THR A 389 21.04 6.38 1.20
CA THR A 389 21.07 7.76 1.72
C THR A 389 19.81 8.56 1.37
N PHE A 390 19.00 8.08 0.43
CA PHE A 390 17.76 8.72 0.04
C PHE A 390 16.57 8.20 0.83
N THR A 391 15.53 9.03 0.94
CA THR A 391 14.28 8.64 1.60
C THR A 391 13.62 7.47 0.89
N TYR A 392 12.71 6.81 1.60
CA TYR A 392 11.93 5.72 1.04
C TYR A 392 11.18 6.09 -0.23
N ALA A 393 10.60 7.30 -0.33
CA ALA A 393 9.89 7.76 -1.52
C ALA A 393 10.77 7.71 -2.77
N ILE A 394 12.01 8.19 -2.64
CA ILE A 394 13.00 8.18 -3.72
C ILE A 394 13.36 6.73 -4.08
N ARG A 395 13.81 5.94 -3.10
CA ARG A 395 14.25 4.56 -3.33
C ARG A 395 13.17 3.73 -4.00
N GLN A 396 11.95 3.78 -3.48
CA GLN A 396 10.85 2.97 -3.98
C GLN A 396 10.42 3.40 -5.38
N THR A 397 10.46 4.71 -5.68
CA THR A 397 10.15 5.19 -7.03
C THR A 397 11.21 4.74 -8.03
N VAL A 398 12.49 4.90 -7.69
CA VAL A 398 13.60 4.45 -8.55
C VAL A 398 13.45 2.95 -8.87
N PHE A 399 13.22 2.09 -7.88
CA PHE A 399 13.05 0.66 -8.11
C PHE A 399 11.83 0.32 -8.98
N LYS A 400 10.70 1.03 -8.83
CA LYS A 400 9.53 0.86 -9.70
C LYS A 400 9.82 1.22 -11.15
N HIS A 401 10.51 2.33 -11.40
CA HIS A 401 10.82 2.77 -12.76
C HIS A 401 11.86 1.86 -13.43
N LEU A 402 12.85 1.38 -12.65
CA LEU A 402 13.79 0.35 -13.10
C LEU A 402 13.06 -0.96 -13.46
N ALA A 403 12.11 -1.40 -12.64
CA ALA A 403 11.33 -2.61 -12.90
C ALA A 403 10.52 -2.53 -14.20
N LYS A 404 10.07 -1.32 -14.58
CA LYS A 404 9.37 -1.08 -15.84
C LYS A 404 10.27 -1.04 -17.07
N GLY A 405 11.59 -0.95 -16.90
CA GLY A 405 12.54 -0.80 -18.00
C GLY A 405 12.47 0.59 -18.67
N GLY A 406 12.14 1.63 -17.90
CA GLY A 406 12.23 3.01 -18.37
C GLY A 406 11.29 3.40 -19.52
N SER A 407 10.07 2.85 -19.58
CA SER A 407 9.07 3.34 -20.53
C SER A 407 8.87 4.86 -20.33
N PRO A 408 9.06 5.68 -21.39
CA PRO A 408 9.05 7.14 -21.30
C PRO A 408 7.71 7.72 -20.85
#